data_AF-A0A2R6P5R8-F1
#
_entry.id   AF-A0A2R6P5R8-F1
#
_cell.length_a   1.000
_cell.length_b   1.000
_cell.length_c   1.000
_cell.angle_alpha   90.00
_cell.angle_beta   90.00
_cell.angle_gamma   90.00
#
_symmetry.space_group_name_H-M   'P 1'
#
loop_
_entity.id
_entity.type
_entity.pdbx_description
1 polymer ?
#
loop_
_entity_poly.entity_id
_entity_poly.type
_entity_poly.pdbx_seq_one_letter_code
_entity_poly.pdbx_strand_id
1 'polypeptide(L)'
;MGRSRRKYKKSRPKVQVGLPKKNPRVFKPSFSLPPKLRSIVESSDLKWDDKGSVIENYKSFGVVSNPNLLGVRSRTNHIIESGSLQVPPPPPHAAAVAEFESDDSGSDLEEDDLKSALGKKRRDGKSAPLQPLTNLQRIHIGKLIEKHGDGYQSMFMDTKLNKLQHSAGALEKLCKRYHMYKDKNPLIIGC
;
A
#
# COMPACT_ATOMS: atom_id res chain seq x y z
N MET A 1 22.57 -17.04 -31.77
CA MET A 1 22.03 -18.31 -32.32
C MET A 1 20.69 -18.66 -31.66
N GLY A 2 19.58 -18.08 -32.15
CA GLY A 2 18.24 -18.37 -31.62
C GLY A 2 17.66 -19.64 -32.25
N ARG A 3 17.61 -20.74 -31.50
CA ARG A 3 16.93 -21.97 -31.97
C ARG A 3 15.41 -21.78 -32.00
N SER A 4 14.74 -22.41 -32.97
CA SER A 4 13.27 -22.43 -33.08
C SER A 4 12.58 -22.78 -31.76
N ARG A 5 11.56 -21.99 -31.39
CA ARG A 5 10.75 -22.18 -30.17
C ARG A 5 10.16 -23.59 -30.07
N ARG A 6 9.88 -24.23 -31.20
CA ARG A 6 9.33 -25.60 -31.25
C ARG A 6 10.36 -26.64 -30.81
N LYS A 7 11.63 -26.48 -31.19
CA LYS A 7 12.74 -27.35 -30.74
C LYS A 7 13.02 -27.16 -29.25
N TYR A 8 12.98 -25.92 -28.76
CA TYR A 8 13.17 -25.61 -27.34
C TYR A 8 12.10 -26.25 -26.44
N LYS A 9 10.82 -26.24 -26.85
CA LYS A 9 9.75 -26.90 -26.09
C LYS A 9 9.88 -28.43 -26.04
N LYS A 10 10.53 -29.05 -27.03
CA LYS A 10 10.71 -30.52 -27.11
C LYS A 10 11.87 -31.01 -26.25
N SER A 11 12.92 -30.21 -26.08
CA SER A 11 14.11 -30.57 -25.30
C SER A 11 14.02 -30.24 -23.81
N ARG A 12 12.96 -29.54 -23.36
CA ARG A 12 12.81 -29.23 -21.94
C ARG A 12 12.25 -30.43 -21.18
N PRO A 13 12.89 -30.86 -20.08
CA PRO A 13 12.31 -31.88 -19.20
C PRO A 13 10.98 -31.35 -18.65
N LYS A 14 9.90 -32.13 -18.83
CA LYS A 14 8.61 -31.82 -18.23
C LYS A 14 8.68 -32.23 -16.76
N VAL A 15 8.69 -31.25 -15.86
CA VAL A 15 8.51 -31.49 -14.43
C VAL A 15 7.09 -32.03 -14.23
N GLN A 16 6.96 -33.31 -13.91
CA GLN A 16 5.69 -33.89 -13.53
C GLN A 16 5.45 -33.57 -12.05
N VAL A 17 4.56 -32.62 -11.78
CA VAL A 17 4.13 -32.31 -10.41
C VAL A 17 3.01 -33.28 -10.04
N GLY A 18 3.36 -34.40 -9.43
CA GLY A 18 2.38 -35.30 -8.81
C GLY A 18 1.95 -34.77 -7.45
N LEU A 19 0.67 -34.91 -7.09
CA LEU A 19 0.25 -34.66 -5.72
C LEU A 19 0.91 -35.69 -4.78
N PRO A 20 1.43 -35.26 -3.61
CA PRO A 20 1.97 -36.18 -2.62
C PRO A 20 0.90 -37.17 -2.15
N LYS A 21 1.21 -38.47 -2.20
CA LYS A 21 0.29 -39.54 -1.76
C LYS A 21 0.01 -39.37 -0.26
N LYS A 22 -1.26 -39.20 0.11
CA LYS A 22 -1.69 -39.15 1.52
C LYS A 22 -1.84 -40.58 2.06
N ASN A 23 -1.21 -40.89 3.20
CA ASN A 23 -1.38 -42.18 3.88
C ASN A 23 -2.70 -42.20 4.65
N PRO A 24 -3.67 -43.06 4.32
CA PRO A 24 -5.00 -43.06 4.96
C PRO A 24 -4.98 -43.53 6.41
N ARG A 25 -3.90 -44.16 6.87
CA ARG A 25 -3.74 -44.66 8.25
C ARG A 25 -3.16 -43.63 9.23
N VAL A 26 -2.74 -42.46 8.76
CA VAL A 26 -2.16 -41.42 9.61
C VAL A 26 -3.17 -40.30 9.80
N PHE A 27 -3.87 -40.31 10.93
CA PHE A 27 -4.74 -39.22 11.33
C PHE A 27 -3.89 -38.00 11.70
N LYS A 28 -4.00 -36.93 10.90
CA LYS A 28 -3.40 -35.63 11.22
C LYS A 28 -4.54 -34.74 11.75
N PRO A 29 -4.56 -34.37 13.04
CA PRO A 29 -5.58 -33.47 13.56
C PRO A 29 -5.52 -32.13 12.80
N SER A 30 -6.67 -31.47 12.63
CA SER A 30 -6.78 -30.18 11.94
C SER A 30 -5.97 -29.07 12.62
N PHE A 31 -5.71 -29.22 13.91
CA PHE A 31 -4.93 -28.30 14.71
C PHE A 31 -4.12 -29.07 15.77
N SER A 32 -2.81 -28.84 15.81
CA SER A 32 -1.93 -29.37 16.86
C SER A 32 -1.32 -28.21 17.62
N LEU A 33 -1.69 -28.07 18.91
CA LEU A 33 -1.03 -27.12 19.79
C LEU A 33 0.44 -27.51 19.97
N PRO A 34 1.40 -26.60 19.69
CA PRO A 34 2.80 -26.79 20.00
C PRO A 34 3.01 -27.22 21.46
N PRO A 35 3.91 -28.18 21.75
CA PRO A 35 4.10 -28.70 23.10
C PRO A 35 4.49 -27.62 24.12
N LYS A 36 5.21 -26.57 23.68
CA LYS A 36 5.55 -25.40 24.51
C LYS A 36 4.33 -24.60 24.97
N LEU A 37 3.27 -24.55 24.16
CA LEU A 37 2.02 -23.86 24.55
C LEU A 37 1.20 -24.71 25.52
N ARG A 38 1.26 -26.04 25.39
CA ARG A 38 0.59 -26.95 26.34
C ARG A 38 1.17 -26.84 27.74
N SER A 39 2.50 -26.80 27.85
CA SER A 39 3.16 -26.64 29.15
C SER A 39 2.83 -25.32 29.84
N ILE A 40 2.66 -24.23 29.06
CA ILE A 40 2.25 -22.93 29.62
C ILE A 40 0.83 -23.01 30.20
N VAL A 41 -0.11 -23.60 29.45
CA VAL A 41 -1.50 -23.79 29.89
C VAL A 41 -1.58 -24.71 31.11
N GLU A 42 -0.80 -25.79 31.15
CA GLU A 42 -0.76 -26.72 32.29
C GLU A 42 -0.08 -26.12 33.53
N SER A 43 0.87 -25.21 33.36
CA SER A 43 1.57 -24.52 34.46
C SER A 43 0.81 -23.32 35.01
N SER A 44 -0.16 -22.81 34.28
CA SER A 44 -0.95 -21.66 34.68
C SER A 44 -2.18 -22.12 35.44
N ASP A 45 -2.30 -21.77 36.72
CA ASP A 45 -3.53 -21.95 37.53
C ASP A 45 -4.68 -21.03 37.08
N LEU A 46 -4.75 -20.74 35.78
CA LEU A 46 -5.74 -19.87 35.16
C LEU A 46 -7.01 -20.67 34.94
N LYS A 47 -7.89 -20.65 35.94
CA LYS A 47 -9.22 -21.22 35.85
C LYS A 47 -10.19 -20.20 35.26
N TRP A 48 -10.97 -20.64 34.26
CA TRP A 48 -12.07 -19.83 33.71
C TRP A 48 -13.10 -19.55 34.81
N ASP A 49 -13.45 -18.29 35.03
CA ASP A 49 -14.50 -17.93 35.99
C ASP A 49 -15.88 -18.01 35.31
N ASP A 50 -16.68 -19.00 35.70
CA ASP A 50 -18.03 -19.23 35.16
C ASP A 50 -19.01 -18.10 35.50
N LYS A 51 -18.71 -17.29 36.52
CA LYS A 51 -19.55 -16.16 36.95
C LYS A 51 -19.05 -14.82 36.41
N GLY A 52 -17.81 -14.76 35.93
CA GLY A 52 -17.16 -13.56 35.43
C GLY A 52 -17.60 -13.19 34.01
N SER A 53 -17.33 -11.94 33.61
CA SER A 53 -17.58 -11.55 32.21
C SER A 53 -16.56 -12.19 31.28
N VAL A 54 -17.00 -12.52 30.06
CA VAL A 54 -16.15 -13.12 29.03
C VAL A 54 -14.88 -12.28 28.78
N ILE A 55 -15.01 -10.95 28.83
CA ILE A 55 -13.90 -10.01 28.58
C ILE A 55 -12.87 -10.04 29.71
N GLU A 56 -13.30 -10.16 30.97
CA GLU A 56 -12.39 -10.23 32.13
C GLU A 56 -11.61 -11.55 32.16
N ASN A 57 -12.27 -12.65 31.78
CA ASN A 57 -11.59 -13.93 31.61
C ASN A 57 -10.52 -13.84 30.53
N TYR A 58 -10.84 -13.31 29.33
CA TYR A 58 -9.81 -13.12 28.30
C TYR A 58 -8.64 -12.25 28.79
N LYS A 59 -8.91 -11.17 29.54
CA LYS A 59 -7.86 -10.37 30.18
C LYS A 59 -7.00 -11.16 31.17
N SER A 60 -7.58 -12.03 31.99
CA SER A 60 -6.84 -12.83 32.98
C SER A 60 -5.99 -13.92 32.33
N PHE A 61 -6.44 -14.48 31.20
CA PHE A 61 -5.62 -15.31 30.32
C PHE A 61 -4.52 -14.53 29.60
N GLY A 62 -4.48 -13.21 29.83
CA GLY A 62 -3.61 -12.29 29.14
C GLY A 62 -3.81 -12.44 27.64
N VAL A 63 -5.06 -12.54 27.14
CA VAL A 63 -5.52 -12.54 25.73
C VAL A 63 -6.36 -11.30 25.52
N VAL A 64 -5.97 -10.34 24.69
CA VAL A 64 -6.86 -9.20 24.42
C VAL A 64 -6.74 -8.77 22.93
N SER A 65 -7.70 -8.12 22.28
CA SER A 65 -7.48 -7.44 20.99
C SER A 65 -8.62 -6.55 20.60
N ASN A 66 -8.33 -5.30 20.23
CA ASN A 66 -9.30 -4.31 19.82
C ASN A 66 -9.50 -4.47 18.31
N PRO A 67 -10.60 -5.10 17.90
CA PRO A 67 -10.83 -5.48 16.52
C PRO A 67 -11.04 -4.29 15.58
N ASN A 68 -11.22 -3.07 16.11
CA ASN A 68 -11.38 -1.83 15.34
C ASN A 68 -10.06 -1.10 15.06
N LEU A 69 -8.96 -1.48 15.73
CA LEU A 69 -7.58 -1.04 15.42
C LEU A 69 -6.86 -2.04 14.48
N LEU A 70 -7.34 -3.29 14.44
CA LEU A 70 -6.84 -4.38 13.61
C LEU A 70 -7.38 -4.34 12.17
N GLY A 71 -7.12 -3.26 11.44
CA GLY A 71 -7.18 -3.25 9.98
C GLY A 71 -5.77 -3.01 9.45
N VAL A 72 -5.16 -3.84 8.60
CA VAL A 72 -5.79 -4.45 7.44
C VAL A 72 -4.97 -5.66 6.97
N ARG A 73 -5.51 -6.88 7.10
CA ARG A 73 -5.05 -8.16 6.49
C ARG A 73 -3.83 -8.87 7.12
N SER A 74 -3.96 -9.38 8.33
CA SER A 74 -3.70 -10.81 8.62
C SER A 74 -4.03 -11.14 10.07
N ARG A 75 -5.32 -11.40 10.33
CA ARG A 75 -5.75 -11.99 11.59
C ARG A 75 -5.25 -13.44 11.64
N THR A 76 -4.42 -13.76 12.62
CA THR A 76 -4.17 -15.15 13.02
C THR A 76 -4.86 -15.43 14.37
N ASN A 77 -5.33 -16.66 14.56
CA ASN A 77 -6.20 -17.04 15.67
C ASN A 77 -5.50 -17.08 17.07
N HIS A 78 -4.32 -16.50 17.22
CA HIS A 78 -3.48 -16.60 18.43
C HIS A 78 -3.06 -15.22 19.00
N ILE A 79 -3.80 -14.16 18.70
CA ILE A 79 -3.47 -12.78 19.10
C ILE A 79 -4.20 -12.35 20.37
N ILE A 80 -3.50 -11.52 21.15
CA ILE A 80 -3.67 -11.14 22.54
C ILE A 80 -3.13 -9.66 22.72
N GLU A 81 -3.74 -8.69 23.45
CA GLU A 81 -3.55 -7.22 23.33
C GLU A 81 -4.17 -6.41 24.51
N SER A 82 -3.49 -6.17 25.62
CA SER A 82 -4.06 -5.50 26.81
C SER A 82 -4.83 -4.16 26.60
N GLY A 83 -5.86 -3.90 27.42
CA GLY A 83 -6.73 -2.70 27.38
C GLY A 83 -6.06 -1.34 27.62
N SER A 84 -4.85 -1.30 28.18
CA SER A 84 -4.02 -0.09 28.28
C SER A 84 -3.42 0.35 26.94
N LEU A 85 -3.36 -0.53 25.94
CA LEU A 85 -2.76 -0.29 24.61
C LEU A 85 -3.79 0.06 23.52
N GLN A 86 -5.07 0.22 23.88
CA GLN A 86 -6.19 0.40 22.93
C GLN A 86 -6.96 1.70 23.10
N VAL A 87 -6.48 2.59 23.98
CA VAL A 87 -6.95 3.96 24.11
C VAL A 87 -5.94 4.85 23.39
N PRO A 88 -6.34 5.66 22.38
CA PRO A 88 -5.42 6.62 21.79
C PRO A 88 -4.94 7.59 22.88
N PRO A 89 -3.64 7.97 22.92
CA PRO A 89 -3.17 8.94 23.90
C PRO A 89 -3.99 10.23 23.77
N PRO A 90 -4.33 10.91 24.88
CA PRO A 90 -5.04 12.18 24.81
C PRO A 90 -4.24 13.17 23.96
N PRO A 91 -4.88 14.01 23.14
CA PRO A 91 -4.16 15.00 22.36
C PRO A 91 -3.36 15.89 23.34
N PRO A 92 -2.08 16.16 23.08
CA PRO A 92 -1.33 17.10 23.91
C PRO A 92 -1.97 18.48 23.74
N HIS A 93 -2.77 18.89 24.74
CA HIS A 93 -3.20 20.27 24.82
C HIS A 93 -1.97 21.14 25.09
N ALA A 94 -1.73 22.09 24.17
CA ALA A 94 -1.02 23.34 24.39
C ALA A 94 0.49 23.28 24.71
N ALA A 95 1.27 22.60 23.87
CA ALA A 95 2.68 22.97 23.69
C ALA A 95 2.90 23.33 22.22
N ALA A 96 3.44 24.53 22.02
CA ALA A 96 3.69 25.18 20.74
C ALA A 96 4.07 24.21 19.62
N VAL A 97 3.37 24.32 18.50
CA VAL A 97 3.79 23.77 17.21
C VAL A 97 5.16 24.37 16.92
N ALA A 98 6.23 23.64 17.27
CA ALA A 98 7.56 23.97 16.81
C ALA A 98 7.53 23.72 15.30
N GLU A 99 7.55 24.80 14.52
CA GLU A 99 7.57 24.83 13.05
C GLU A 99 8.87 24.25 12.44
N PHE A 100 9.39 23.16 13.01
CA PHE A 100 10.59 22.49 12.53
C PHE A 100 10.62 21.01 12.96
N GLU A 101 9.53 20.27 12.75
CA GLU A 101 9.64 18.81 12.76
C GLU A 101 10.22 18.36 11.41
N SER A 102 11.47 17.93 11.48
CA SER A 102 12.26 17.31 10.42
C SER A 102 11.42 16.27 9.68
N ASP A 103 11.43 16.34 8.34
CA ASP A 103 10.79 15.39 7.43
C ASP A 103 10.83 13.95 7.98
N ASP A 104 9.71 13.50 8.55
CA ASP A 104 9.53 12.14 9.03
C ASP A 104 9.47 11.23 7.80
N SER A 105 10.65 10.68 7.49
CA SER A 105 10.89 9.77 6.37
C SER A 105 10.29 8.40 6.70
N GLY A 106 8.96 8.30 6.62
CA GLY A 106 8.20 7.06 6.62
C GLY A 106 8.47 6.21 5.37
N SER A 107 9.68 5.65 5.32
CA SER A 107 10.22 4.90 4.17
C SER A 107 9.19 3.94 3.57
N ASP A 108 9.14 3.85 2.24
CA ASP A 108 8.33 2.85 1.51
C ASP A 108 8.71 1.39 1.83
N LEU A 109 9.75 1.19 2.66
CA LEU A 109 10.18 -0.11 3.17
C LEU A 109 9.47 -0.52 4.46
N GLU A 110 8.94 0.43 5.24
CA GLU A 110 8.18 0.13 6.45
C GLU A 110 6.78 -0.39 6.09
N GLU A 111 6.34 -1.44 6.79
CA GLU A 111 5.02 -2.04 6.60
C GLU A 111 3.90 -1.03 6.92
N ASP A 112 2.85 -1.01 6.09
CA ASP A 112 1.71 -0.10 6.21
C ASP A 112 1.03 -0.16 7.60
N ASP A 113 1.07 -1.34 8.25
CA ASP A 113 0.52 -1.57 9.57
C ASP A 113 1.31 -0.81 10.66
N LEU A 114 2.65 -0.77 10.55
CA LEU A 114 3.51 0.00 11.45
C LEU A 114 3.33 1.50 11.25
N LYS A 115 3.19 1.96 10.00
CA LYS A 115 2.91 3.37 9.69
C LYS A 115 1.59 3.83 10.30
N SER A 116 0.56 2.99 10.21
CA SER A 116 -0.78 3.29 10.73
C SER A 116 -0.79 3.33 12.26
N ALA A 117 -0.08 2.40 12.92
CA ALA A 117 0.03 2.36 14.38
C ALA A 117 0.79 3.56 14.97
N LEU A 118 1.82 4.05 14.27
CA LEU A 118 2.62 5.21 14.70
C LEU A 118 2.04 6.56 14.26
N GLY A 119 0.91 6.58 13.54
CA GLY A 119 0.30 7.81 13.03
C GLY A 119 1.08 8.48 11.89
N LYS A 120 2.03 7.78 11.26
CA LYS A 120 2.84 8.28 10.14
C LYS A 120 2.00 8.39 8.87
N LYS A 121 2.39 9.30 7.96
CA LYS A 121 1.80 9.35 6.61
C LYS A 121 2.17 8.07 5.86
N ARG A 122 1.18 7.42 5.23
CA ARG A 122 1.41 6.20 4.42
C ARG A 122 2.44 6.40 3.31
N ARG A 123 2.54 7.61 2.78
CA ARG A 123 3.51 7.99 1.76
C ARG A 123 4.27 9.21 2.22
N ASP A 124 5.60 9.10 2.19
CA ASP A 124 6.53 10.22 2.18
C ASP A 124 6.12 11.13 1.02
N GLY A 125 5.72 12.37 1.30
CA GLY A 125 5.03 13.26 0.36
C GLY A 125 5.76 13.66 -0.92
N LYS A 126 6.83 12.96 -1.31
CA LYS A 126 7.54 13.12 -2.58
C LYS A 126 6.70 12.49 -3.69
N SER A 127 5.71 13.23 -4.18
CA SER A 127 5.00 12.89 -5.41
C SER A 127 6.03 12.69 -6.52
N ALA A 128 5.86 11.64 -7.33
CA ALA A 128 6.71 11.42 -8.49
C ALA A 128 6.80 12.72 -9.32
N PRO A 129 7.99 13.06 -9.84
CA PRO A 129 8.14 14.24 -10.68
C PRO A 129 7.16 14.16 -11.85
N LEU A 130 6.61 15.30 -12.24
CA LEU A 130 5.63 15.35 -13.32
C LEU A 130 6.24 14.73 -14.58
N GLN A 131 5.57 13.72 -15.13
CA GLN A 131 6.09 13.08 -16.33
C GLN A 131 6.04 14.05 -17.52
N PRO A 132 7.10 14.06 -18.36
CA PRO A 132 7.10 14.80 -19.62
C PRO A 132 5.94 14.38 -20.54
N LEU A 133 5.48 15.32 -21.37
CA LEU A 133 4.40 15.08 -22.34
C LEU A 133 4.81 14.05 -23.40
N THR A 134 3.84 13.29 -23.89
CA THR A 134 4.03 12.46 -25.08
C THR A 134 4.25 13.32 -26.33
N ASN A 135 4.87 12.75 -27.38
CA ASN A 135 5.16 13.49 -28.62
C ASN A 135 3.90 14.08 -29.26
N LEU A 136 2.80 13.33 -29.29
CA LEU A 136 1.53 13.80 -29.84
C LEU A 136 0.93 14.93 -28.97
N GLN A 137 0.97 14.79 -27.64
CA GLN A 137 0.48 15.82 -26.73
C GLN A 137 1.28 17.12 -26.90
N ARG A 138 2.59 17.04 -27.05
CA ARG A 138 3.46 18.20 -27.26
C ARG A 138 3.09 18.98 -28.52
N ILE A 139 2.92 18.30 -29.65
CA ILE A 139 2.54 18.96 -30.91
C ILE A 139 1.18 19.64 -30.77
N HIS A 140 0.23 18.97 -30.12
CA HIS A 140 -1.11 19.50 -29.93
C HIS A 140 -1.14 20.74 -29.03
N ILE A 141 -0.43 20.67 -27.90
CA ILE A 141 -0.38 21.76 -26.92
C ILE A 141 0.48 22.92 -27.42
N GLY A 142 1.55 22.64 -28.17
CA GLY A 142 2.34 23.67 -28.86
C GLY A 142 1.46 24.52 -29.76
N LYS A 143 0.61 23.90 -30.60
CA LYS A 143 -0.34 24.62 -31.46
C LYS A 143 -1.38 25.44 -30.68
N LEU A 144 -1.82 24.93 -29.52
CA LEU A 144 -2.76 25.66 -28.66
C LEU A 144 -2.09 26.90 -28.04
N ILE A 145 -0.86 26.75 -27.53
CA ILE A 145 -0.08 27.84 -26.93
C ILE A 145 0.31 28.88 -27.99
N GLU A 146 0.73 28.47 -29.18
CA GLU A 146 1.05 29.38 -30.30
C GLU A 146 -0.14 30.27 -30.68
N LYS A 147 -1.37 29.76 -30.58
CA LYS A 147 -2.57 30.47 -31.02
C LYS A 147 -3.23 31.29 -29.90
N HIS A 148 -3.23 30.79 -28.67
CA HIS A 148 -3.99 31.36 -27.55
C HIS A 148 -3.13 31.86 -26.39
N GLY A 149 -1.81 31.67 -26.44
CA GLY A 149 -0.88 32.06 -25.38
C GLY A 149 -1.17 31.31 -24.07
N ASP A 150 -1.46 32.05 -23.01
CA ASP A 150 -1.79 31.52 -21.67
C ASP A 150 -3.30 31.48 -21.37
N GLY A 151 -4.14 31.77 -22.37
CA GLY A 151 -5.59 31.78 -22.22
C GLY A 151 -6.19 30.38 -22.14
N TYR A 152 -6.29 29.78 -20.95
CA TYR A 152 -6.88 28.44 -20.81
C TYR A 152 -8.35 28.36 -21.22
N GLN A 153 -9.11 29.43 -20.97
CA GLN A 153 -10.52 29.49 -21.35
C GLN A 153 -10.72 29.60 -22.87
N SER A 154 -9.86 30.35 -23.57
CA SER A 154 -9.91 30.44 -25.03
C SER A 154 -9.47 29.14 -25.70
N MET A 155 -8.46 28.45 -25.14
CA MET A 155 -8.07 27.11 -25.59
C MET A 155 -9.19 26.07 -25.40
N PHE A 156 -9.93 26.15 -24.29
CA PHE A 156 -11.07 25.29 -24.03
C PHE A 156 -12.18 25.48 -25.07
N MET A 157 -12.46 26.73 -25.44
CA MET A 157 -13.48 27.08 -26.45
C MET A 157 -13.06 26.77 -27.90
N ASP A 158 -11.76 26.58 -28.18
CA ASP A 158 -11.28 26.24 -29.52
C ASP A 158 -11.57 24.77 -29.88
N THR A 159 -12.76 24.52 -30.38
CA THR A 159 -13.22 23.19 -30.81
C THR A 159 -12.42 22.59 -31.96
N LYS A 160 -11.72 23.42 -32.76
CA LYS A 160 -10.94 22.95 -33.91
C LYS A 160 -9.59 22.42 -33.48
N LEU A 161 -8.92 23.12 -32.57
CA LEU A 161 -7.65 22.69 -32.03
C LEU A 161 -7.86 21.70 -30.89
N ASN A 162 -8.70 21.96 -29.90
CA ASN A 162 -9.00 21.07 -28.77
C ASN A 162 -9.99 19.95 -29.14
N LYS A 163 -9.63 19.11 -30.13
CA LYS A 163 -10.49 18.01 -30.60
C LYS A 163 -10.78 16.96 -29.52
N LEU A 164 -9.88 16.83 -28.55
CA LEU A 164 -9.99 15.89 -27.43
C LEU A 164 -10.84 16.43 -26.28
N GLN A 165 -11.41 17.64 -26.43
CA GLN A 165 -12.30 18.27 -25.45
C GLN A 165 -11.71 18.29 -24.04
N HIS A 166 -10.41 18.61 -23.93
CA HIS A 166 -9.77 18.76 -22.63
C HIS A 166 -10.42 19.91 -21.87
N SER A 167 -10.77 19.68 -20.60
CA SER A 167 -11.27 20.73 -19.71
C SER A 167 -10.19 21.78 -19.42
N ALA A 168 -10.60 22.99 -19.04
CA ALA A 168 -9.67 24.09 -18.75
C ALA A 168 -8.58 23.70 -17.73
N GLY A 169 -8.95 23.00 -16.65
CA GLY A 169 -7.97 22.53 -15.64
C GLY A 169 -7.05 21.42 -16.15
N ALA A 170 -7.48 20.62 -17.13
CA ALA A 170 -6.60 19.65 -17.78
C ALA A 170 -5.58 20.37 -18.69
N LEU A 171 -6.02 21.38 -19.43
CA LEU A 171 -5.17 22.24 -20.26
C LEU A 171 -4.13 22.98 -19.42
N GLU A 172 -4.52 23.52 -18.26
CA GLU A 172 -3.59 24.16 -17.34
C GLU A 172 -2.45 23.22 -16.91
N LYS A 173 -2.78 21.99 -16.48
CA LYS A 173 -1.78 20.97 -16.10
C LYS A 173 -0.90 20.56 -17.27
N LEU A 174 -1.45 20.54 -18.48
CA LEU A 174 -0.76 20.17 -19.71
C LEU A 174 0.21 21.27 -20.17
N CYS A 175 -0.22 22.53 -20.17
CA CYS A 175 0.63 23.68 -20.46
C CYS A 175 1.74 23.82 -19.41
N LYS A 176 1.44 23.68 -18.11
CA LYS A 176 2.45 23.69 -17.04
C LYS A 176 3.54 22.65 -17.28
N ARG A 177 3.15 21.40 -17.60
CA ARG A 177 4.12 20.36 -17.96
C ARG A 177 4.88 20.66 -19.26
N TYR A 178 4.22 21.27 -20.25
CA TYR A 178 4.87 21.70 -21.49
C TYR A 178 5.96 22.75 -21.23
N HIS A 179 5.72 23.76 -20.39
CA HIS A 179 6.73 24.76 -20.05
C HIS A 179 7.89 24.20 -19.21
N MET A 180 7.62 23.25 -18.32
CA MET A 180 8.67 22.61 -17.51
C MET A 180 9.62 21.74 -18.35
N TYR A 181 9.09 21.01 -19.33
CA TYR A 181 9.87 20.02 -20.09
C TYR A 181 10.19 20.47 -21.52
N LYS A 182 9.59 21.55 -22.05
CA LYS A 182 9.72 22.09 -23.42
C LYS A 182 9.96 20.98 -24.46
N ASP A 183 11.21 20.85 -24.90
CA ASP A 183 11.64 19.93 -25.96
C ASP A 183 12.22 18.61 -25.46
N LYS A 184 12.38 18.43 -24.14
CA LYS A 184 12.97 17.21 -23.59
C LYS A 184 12.04 16.03 -23.82
N ASN A 185 12.48 15.10 -24.66
CA ASN A 185 11.70 13.92 -25.04
C ASN A 185 11.58 12.99 -23.81
N PRO A 186 10.40 12.44 -23.47
CA PRO A 186 10.24 11.47 -22.38
C PRO A 186 11.24 10.31 -22.43
N LEU A 187 11.67 9.92 -23.63
CA LEU A 187 12.63 8.83 -23.86
C LEU A 187 14.09 9.19 -23.51
N ILE A 188 14.40 10.48 -23.34
CA ILE A 188 15.76 10.98 -23.04
C ILE A 188 15.93 11.26 -21.53
N ILE A 189 14.83 11.42 -20.79
CA ILE A 189 14.85 11.70 -19.33
C ILE A 189 15.00 10.40 -18.49
N GLY A 190 15.07 9.24 -19.14
CA GLY A 190 15.34 7.94 -18.50
C GLY A 190 16.83 7.60 -18.42
N CYS A 191 17.64 8.47 -17.80
CA CYS A 191 18.99 8.19 -17.30
C CYS A 191 19.21 9.05 -16.04
#